data_AF-A0A0E9MGZ7-F1
#
_entry.id   AF-A0A0E9MGZ7-F1
#
_cell.length_a   1.000
_cell.length_b   1.000
_cell.length_c   1.000
_cell.angle_alpha   90.00
_cell.angle_beta   90.00
_cell.angle_gamma   90.00
#
_symmetry.space_group_name_H-M   'P 1'
#
loop_
_entity.id
_entity.type
_entity.pdbx_description
1 polymer ?
#
loop_
_entity_poly.entity_id
_entity_poly.type
_entity_poly.pdbx_seq_one_letter_code
_entity_poly.pdbx_strand_id
1 'polypeptide(L)'
;MTALWVLVYLATLIWSGIHPKDTLTWLLEVMPALTAFVLLAATRRRFPFTPLAYFLILIHCLILMVGGHYTYAEVPLFDSLKDYFGWQRNNYDKLGHLAQGFVPAIVAREILLRNAVVASGKWLFFIVVCICLAISAFYELIEWWVALASDQAAEAFLGTQGYVWDTQSDMAYALIGAIAAQALLGRMHDRQIRKTSEN
;
A
#
# COMPACT_ATOMS: atom_id res chain seq x y z
N MET A 1 6.56 -14.32 -16.83
CA MET A 1 5.70 -13.66 -15.82
C MET A 1 6.21 -12.27 -15.45
N THR A 2 7.49 -12.07 -15.14
CA THR A 2 8.04 -10.76 -14.71
C THR A 2 7.83 -9.63 -15.72
N ALA A 3 8.01 -9.89 -17.03
CA ALA A 3 7.79 -8.87 -18.07
C ALA A 3 6.34 -8.38 -18.13
N LEU A 4 5.37 -9.28 -17.91
CA LEU A 4 3.95 -8.90 -17.89
C LEU A 4 3.63 -7.99 -16.70
N TRP A 5 4.16 -8.29 -15.51
CA TRP A 5 3.95 -7.44 -14.32
C TRP A 5 4.55 -6.05 -14.48
N VAL A 6 5.76 -5.97 -15.05
CA VAL A 6 6.40 -4.69 -15.37
C VAL A 6 5.59 -3.93 -16.42
N LEU A 7 5.09 -4.61 -17.46
CA LEU A 7 4.24 -3.99 -18.47
C LEU A 7 2.96 -3.42 -17.85
N VAL A 8 2.26 -4.19 -17.00
CA VAL A 8 1.05 -3.73 -16.30
C VAL A 8 1.36 -2.52 -15.44
N TYR A 9 2.44 -2.57 -14.64
CA TYR A 9 2.88 -1.44 -13.82
C TYR A 9 3.12 -0.18 -14.67
N LEU A 10 3.91 -0.29 -15.74
CA LEU A 10 4.25 0.86 -16.59
C LEU A 10 3.05 1.40 -17.35
N ALA A 11 2.17 0.52 -17.85
CA ALA A 11 0.96 0.92 -18.54
C ALA A 11 0.02 1.71 -17.61
N THR A 12 -0.17 1.22 -16.37
CA THR A 12 -1.01 1.93 -15.39
C THR A 12 -0.36 3.21 -14.88
N LEU A 13 0.96 3.25 -14.72
CA LEU A 13 1.68 4.48 -14.35
C LEU A 13 1.54 5.56 -15.42
N ILE A 14 1.71 5.19 -16.69
CA ILE A 14 1.53 6.12 -17.82
C ILE A 14 0.08 6.60 -17.86
N TRP A 15 -0.88 5.67 -17.77
CA TRP A 15 -2.30 6.01 -17.77
C TRP A 15 -2.66 6.96 -16.62
N SER A 16 -2.20 6.69 -15.39
CA SER A 16 -2.56 7.52 -14.24
C SER A 16 -2.04 8.94 -14.36
N GLY A 17 -0.88 9.12 -15.00
CA GLY A 17 -0.28 10.44 -15.26
C GLY A 17 -0.87 11.21 -16.45
N ILE A 18 -1.74 10.60 -17.25
CA ILE A 18 -2.45 11.30 -18.33
C ILE A 18 -3.66 12.00 -17.72
N HIS A 19 -3.61 13.34 -17.65
CA HIS A 19 -4.70 14.18 -17.11
C HIS A 19 -5.20 13.74 -15.72
N PRO A 20 -4.33 13.63 -14.70
CA PRO A 20 -4.80 13.38 -13.35
C PRO A 20 -5.66 14.55 -12.86
N LYS A 21 -6.59 14.26 -11.95
CA LYS A 21 -7.50 15.27 -11.36
C LYS A 21 -6.76 16.42 -10.69
N ASP A 22 -5.72 16.10 -9.93
CA ASP A 22 -4.77 17.07 -9.40
C ASP A 22 -3.35 16.53 -9.54
N THR A 23 -2.45 17.35 -10.10
CA THR A 23 -1.09 16.89 -10.45
C THR A 23 -0.21 16.73 -9.21
N LEU A 24 -0.41 17.56 -8.18
CA LEU A 24 0.36 17.48 -6.94
C LEU A 24 -0.06 16.25 -6.13
N THR A 25 -1.36 16.05 -5.93
CA THR A 25 -1.93 14.86 -5.29
C THR A 25 -1.53 13.59 -6.04
N TRP A 26 -1.61 13.57 -7.38
CA TRP A 26 -1.12 12.43 -8.17
C TRP A 26 0.34 12.12 -7.86
N LEU A 27 1.21 13.13 -7.82
CA LEU A 27 2.61 12.91 -7.51
C LEU A 27 2.76 12.33 -6.10
N LEU A 28 2.14 12.94 -5.09
CA LEU A 28 2.25 12.49 -3.70
C LEU A 28 1.78 11.04 -3.52
N GLU A 29 0.63 10.69 -4.10
CA GLU A 29 0.05 9.34 -4.03
C GLU A 29 0.85 8.28 -4.80
N VAL A 30 1.42 8.64 -5.95
CA VAL A 30 2.14 7.69 -6.82
C VAL A 30 3.62 7.55 -6.43
N MET A 31 4.17 8.50 -5.68
CA MET A 31 5.58 8.49 -5.23
C MET A 31 5.99 7.21 -4.47
N PRO A 32 5.20 6.63 -3.55
CA PRO A 32 5.52 5.35 -2.93
C PRO A 32 5.63 4.21 -3.96
N ALA A 33 4.77 4.18 -4.99
CA ALA A 33 4.82 3.18 -6.05
C ALA A 33 6.09 3.31 -6.91
N LEU A 34 6.50 4.54 -7.23
CA LEU A 34 7.75 4.81 -7.95
C LEU A 34 8.98 4.39 -7.12
N THR A 35 8.98 4.74 -5.84
CA THR A 35 10.04 4.39 -4.90
C THR A 35 10.18 2.87 -4.78
N ALA A 36 9.06 2.15 -4.62
CA ALA A 36 9.06 0.70 -4.58
C ALA A 36 9.65 0.08 -5.85
N PHE A 37 9.28 0.57 -7.04
CA PHE A 37 9.81 0.07 -8.31
C PHE A 37 11.34 0.23 -8.41
N VAL A 38 11.86 1.42 -8.08
CA VAL A 38 13.31 1.69 -8.09
C VAL A 38 14.05 0.79 -7.10
N LEU A 39 13.55 0.69 -5.85
CA LEU A 39 14.16 -0.16 -4.82
C LEU A 39 14.15 -1.64 -5.22
N LEU A 40 13.05 -2.14 -5.76
CA LEU A 40 12.97 -3.52 -6.24
C LEU A 40 13.93 -3.76 -7.40
N ALA A 41 14.01 -2.86 -8.38
CA ALA A 41 14.94 -2.98 -9.50
C ALA A 41 16.41 -3.00 -9.02
N ALA A 42 16.78 -2.11 -8.09
CA ALA A 42 18.12 -2.00 -7.54
C ALA A 42 18.52 -3.21 -6.67
N THR A 43 17.57 -3.78 -5.92
CA THR A 43 17.83 -4.88 -4.98
C THR A 43 17.59 -6.26 -5.59
N ARG A 44 16.96 -6.36 -6.77
CA ARG A 44 16.49 -7.63 -7.38
C ARG A 44 17.53 -8.74 -7.47
N ARG A 45 18.79 -8.37 -7.71
CA ARG A 45 19.90 -9.34 -7.85
C ARG A 45 20.42 -9.85 -6.51
N ARG A 46 20.33 -9.04 -5.45
CA ARG A 46 20.82 -9.39 -4.10
C ARG A 46 19.73 -10.03 -3.25
N PHE A 47 18.51 -9.51 -3.31
CA PHE A 47 17.39 -9.98 -2.52
C PHE A 47 16.15 -10.14 -3.41
N PRO A 48 16.03 -11.25 -4.15
CA PRO A 48 14.88 -11.48 -5.01
C PRO A 48 13.68 -11.89 -4.16
N PHE A 49 12.67 -11.02 -4.01
CA PHE A 49 11.44 -11.37 -3.28
C PHE A 49 10.70 -12.58 -3.86
N THR A 50 9.83 -13.20 -3.05
CA THR A 50 8.93 -14.25 -3.52
C THR A 50 7.95 -13.73 -4.59
N PRO A 51 7.48 -14.59 -5.51
CA PRO A 51 6.44 -14.21 -6.49
C PRO A 51 5.17 -13.63 -5.84
N LEU A 52 4.78 -14.13 -4.67
CA LEU A 52 3.67 -13.59 -3.89
C LEU A 52 3.91 -12.12 -3.50
N ALA A 53 5.07 -11.81 -2.94
CA ALA A 53 5.40 -10.45 -2.53
C ALA A 53 5.41 -9.50 -3.73
N TYR A 54 6.03 -9.88 -4.86
CA TYR A 54 6.00 -9.06 -6.08
C TYR A 54 4.58 -8.81 -6.61
N PHE A 55 3.74 -9.83 -6.61
CA PHE A 55 2.35 -9.69 -7.07
C PHE A 55 1.55 -8.75 -6.17
N LEU A 56 1.70 -8.87 -4.85
CA LEU A 56 1.03 -7.97 -3.90
C LEU A 56 1.54 -6.54 -4.00
N ILE A 57 2.85 -6.34 -4.19
CA ILE A 57 3.43 -5.00 -4.44
C ILE A 57 2.84 -4.40 -5.71
N LEU A 58 2.71 -5.19 -6.79
CA LEU A 58 2.06 -4.72 -8.01
C LEU A 58 0.63 -4.27 -7.71
N ILE A 59 -0.19 -5.09 -7.05
CA ILE A 59 -1.58 -4.71 -6.70
C ILE A 59 -1.60 -3.40 -5.91
N HIS A 60 -0.75 -3.25 -4.90
CA HIS A 60 -0.68 -2.03 -4.10
C HIS A 60 -0.31 -0.82 -4.96
N CYS A 61 0.69 -0.94 -5.84
CA CYS A 61 1.05 0.13 -6.78
C CYS A 61 -0.11 0.53 -7.69
N LEU A 62 -0.91 -0.43 -8.16
CA LEU A 62 -2.08 -0.13 -8.99
C LEU A 62 -3.16 0.62 -8.20
N ILE A 63 -3.37 0.29 -6.92
CA ILE A 63 -4.28 1.02 -6.03
C ILE A 63 -3.80 2.48 -5.90
N LEU A 64 -2.53 2.69 -5.59
CA LEU A 64 -1.94 4.04 -5.48
C LEU A 64 -2.09 4.84 -6.79
N MET A 65 -1.86 4.21 -7.95
CA MET A 65 -1.99 4.88 -9.26
C MET A 65 -3.43 5.23 -9.62
N VAL A 66 -4.40 4.37 -9.31
CA VAL A 66 -5.82 4.65 -9.54
C VAL A 66 -6.28 5.79 -8.63
N GLY A 67 -5.92 5.72 -7.34
CA GLY A 67 -6.21 6.78 -6.39
C GLY A 67 -5.54 8.11 -6.77
N GLY A 68 -4.27 8.10 -7.18
CA GLY A 68 -3.58 9.31 -7.64
C GLY A 68 -4.19 9.91 -8.92
N HIS A 69 -4.71 9.10 -9.85
CA HIS A 69 -5.35 9.60 -11.06
C HIS A 69 -6.65 10.36 -10.77
N TYR A 70 -7.51 9.79 -9.92
CA TYR A 70 -8.82 10.37 -9.60
C TYR A 70 -8.83 11.27 -8.36
N THR A 71 -7.78 11.26 -7.54
CA THR A 71 -7.82 11.53 -6.10
C THR A 71 -8.62 10.48 -5.32
N TYR A 72 -8.19 10.20 -4.09
CA TYR A 72 -8.82 9.17 -3.25
C TYR A 72 -10.28 9.50 -2.89
N ALA A 73 -10.63 10.79 -2.89
CA ALA A 73 -11.98 11.24 -2.61
C ALA A 73 -12.97 11.04 -3.77
N GLU A 74 -12.50 10.83 -5.00
CA GLU A 74 -13.34 10.86 -6.21
C GLU A 74 -13.19 9.62 -7.10
N VAL A 75 -12.73 8.48 -6.55
CA VAL A 75 -12.63 7.24 -7.34
C VAL A 75 -14.03 6.76 -7.75
N PRO A 76 -14.36 6.68 -9.05
CA PRO A 76 -15.76 6.50 -9.51
C PRO A 76 -16.44 5.22 -9.02
N LEU A 77 -15.68 4.13 -8.89
CA LEU A 77 -16.18 2.87 -8.36
C LEU A 77 -16.68 3.07 -6.92
N PHE A 78 -15.93 3.80 -6.10
CA PHE A 78 -16.28 4.00 -4.69
C PHE A 78 -17.36 5.06 -4.50
N ASP A 79 -17.55 6.00 -5.43
CA ASP A 79 -18.75 6.83 -5.45
C ASP A 79 -20.01 5.99 -5.70
N SER A 80 -19.94 5.04 -6.63
CA SER A 80 -21.07 4.12 -6.87
C SER A 80 -21.37 3.24 -5.64
N LEU A 81 -20.32 2.77 -4.94
CA LEU A 81 -20.49 2.01 -3.70
C LEU A 81 -21.02 2.87 -2.55
N LYS A 82 -20.58 4.12 -2.46
CA LYS A 82 -21.06 5.10 -1.49
C LYS A 82 -22.58 5.26 -1.62
N ASP A 83 -23.07 5.46 -2.84
CA ASP A 83 -24.51 5.62 -3.10
C ASP A 83 -25.28 4.32 -2.81
N TYR A 84 -24.74 3.16 -3.21
CA TYR A 84 -25.38 1.87 -2.99
C TYR A 84 -25.49 1.48 -1.51
N PHE A 85 -24.44 1.71 -0.72
CA PHE A 85 -24.40 1.38 0.71
C PHE A 85 -24.85 2.53 1.62
N GLY A 86 -25.15 3.71 1.07
CA GLY A 86 -25.51 4.91 1.83
C GLY A 86 -24.36 5.43 2.70
N TRP A 87 -23.12 5.29 2.26
CA TRP A 87 -21.98 5.85 2.98
C TRP A 87 -21.97 7.37 2.90
N GLN A 88 -21.45 8.01 3.94
CA GLN A 88 -21.35 9.47 3.97
C GLN A 88 -20.28 10.02 3.02
N ARG A 89 -19.32 9.17 2.61
CA ARG A 89 -18.14 9.58 1.85
C ARG A 89 -17.60 8.47 0.95
N ASN A 90 -16.74 8.82 0.00
CA ASN A 90 -15.97 7.87 -0.79
C ASN A 90 -14.88 7.25 0.10
N ASN A 91 -14.89 5.93 0.26
CA ASN A 91 -13.97 5.19 1.14
C ASN A 91 -12.80 4.52 0.40
N TYR A 92 -12.40 5.01 -0.77
CA TYR A 92 -11.26 4.44 -1.51
C TYR A 92 -9.98 4.43 -0.67
N ASP A 93 -9.81 5.47 0.13
CA ASP A 93 -8.70 5.59 1.06
C ASP A 93 -8.60 4.44 2.07
N LYS A 94 -9.75 3.94 2.57
CA LYS A 94 -9.76 2.75 3.44
C LYS A 94 -9.22 1.51 2.73
N LEU A 95 -9.41 1.39 1.41
CA LEU A 95 -8.79 0.32 0.62
C LEU A 95 -7.28 0.52 0.50
N GLY A 96 -6.83 1.77 0.28
CA GLY A 96 -5.42 2.15 0.31
C GLY A 96 -4.74 1.72 1.61
N HIS A 97 -5.31 2.11 2.76
CA HIS A 97 -4.79 1.76 4.07
C HIS A 97 -4.87 0.27 4.39
N LEU A 98 -5.94 -0.43 4.01
CA LEU A 98 -5.99 -1.89 4.12
C LEU A 98 -4.83 -2.53 3.35
N ALA A 99 -4.56 -2.09 2.12
CA ALA A 99 -3.45 -2.58 1.32
C ALA A 99 -2.08 -2.16 1.89
N GLN A 100 -1.97 -0.97 2.48
CA GLN A 100 -0.79 -0.46 3.19
C GLN A 100 -0.47 -1.28 4.45
N GLY A 101 -1.46 -1.91 5.07
CA GLY A 101 -1.23 -2.93 6.08
C GLY A 101 -0.84 -4.27 5.46
N PHE A 102 -1.64 -4.73 4.50
CA PHE A 102 -1.61 -6.09 3.99
C PHE A 102 -0.33 -6.42 3.20
N VAL A 103 0.10 -5.52 2.32
CA VAL A 103 1.22 -5.78 1.42
C VAL A 103 2.57 -5.62 2.13
N PRO A 104 2.84 -4.53 2.87
CA PRO A 104 4.05 -4.42 3.67
C PRO A 104 4.22 -5.53 4.71
N ALA A 105 3.13 -6.12 5.21
CA ALA A 105 3.24 -7.25 6.13
C ALA A 105 3.97 -8.45 5.50
N ILE A 106 3.67 -8.78 4.25
CA ILE A 106 4.36 -9.88 3.53
C ILE A 106 5.80 -9.50 3.22
N VAL A 107 6.06 -8.24 2.83
CA VAL A 107 7.41 -7.74 2.53
C VAL A 107 8.30 -7.77 3.78
N ALA A 108 7.83 -7.17 4.89
CA ALA A 108 8.56 -7.12 6.15
C ALA A 108 8.80 -8.53 6.70
N ARG A 109 7.79 -9.40 6.65
CA ARG A 109 7.91 -10.80 7.05
C ARG A 109 9.01 -11.52 6.27
N GLU A 110 9.07 -11.31 4.95
CA GLU A 110 10.09 -11.93 4.11
C GLU A 110 11.50 -11.44 4.43
N ILE A 111 11.67 -10.13 4.61
CA ILE A 111 12.95 -9.51 4.97
C ILE A 111 13.44 -10.06 6.31
N LEU A 112 12.58 -10.09 7.34
CA LEU A 112 12.94 -10.53 8.69
C LEU A 112 13.32 -12.01 8.72
N LEU A 113 12.55 -12.87 8.04
CA LEU A 113 12.82 -14.30 7.99
C LEU A 113 14.10 -14.63 7.22
N ARG A 114 14.28 -14.07 6.02
CA ARG A 114 15.41 -14.42 5.15
C ARG A 114 16.75 -13.84 5.62
N ASN A 115 16.72 -12.77 6.40
CA ASN A 115 17.92 -12.24 7.07
C ASN A 115 18.10 -12.81 8.49
N ALA A 116 17.29 -13.81 8.89
CA ALA A 116 17.33 -14.44 10.21
C ALA A 116 17.27 -13.45 11.39
N VAL A 117 16.58 -12.31 11.22
CA VAL A 117 16.44 -11.27 12.25
C VAL A 117 15.47 -11.72 13.34
N VAL A 118 14.38 -12.37 12.94
CA VAL A 118 13.34 -12.89 13.85
C VAL A 118 12.97 -14.30 13.45
N ALA A 119 12.95 -15.21 14.42
CA ALA A 119 12.51 -16.59 14.20
C ALA A 119 11.03 -16.65 13.80
N SER A 120 10.67 -17.65 12.99
CA SER A 120 9.27 -17.91 12.62
C SER A 120 8.40 -18.13 13.87
N GLY A 121 7.18 -17.59 13.88
CA GLY A 121 6.21 -17.82 14.95
C GLY A 121 5.53 -16.54 15.43
N LYS A 122 5.10 -16.54 16.69
CA LYS A 122 4.28 -15.46 17.28
C LYS A 122 5.02 -14.11 17.33
N TRP A 123 6.33 -14.13 17.62
CA TRP A 123 7.14 -12.90 17.66
C TRP A 123 7.28 -12.24 16.29
N LEU A 124 7.52 -13.03 15.25
CA LEU A 124 7.50 -12.52 13.87
C LEU A 124 6.14 -11.89 13.55
N PHE A 125 5.05 -12.58 13.90
CA PHE A 125 3.70 -12.06 13.66
C PHE A 125 3.49 -10.69 14.31
N PHE A 126 3.81 -10.59 15.60
CA PHE A 126 3.68 -9.36 16.37
C PHE A 126 4.55 -8.22 15.82
N ILE A 127 5.84 -8.48 15.57
CA ILE A 127 6.77 -7.46 15.08
C ILE A 127 6.36 -6.95 13.70
N VAL A 128 5.91 -7.83 12.80
CA VAL A 128 5.42 -7.43 11.47
C VAL A 128 4.18 -6.53 11.60
N VAL A 129 3.23 -6.85 12.49
CA VAL A 129 2.08 -5.98 12.75
C VAL A 129 2.53 -4.61 13.27
N CYS A 130 3.48 -4.56 14.21
CA CYS A 130 4.01 -3.30 14.73
C CYS A 130 4.69 -2.46 13.64
N ILE A 131 5.47 -3.09 12.75
CA ILE A 131 6.12 -2.40 11.63
C ILE A 131 5.06 -1.79 10.70
N CYS A 132 4.04 -2.55 10.31
CA CYS A 132 2.97 -2.04 9.45
C CYS A 132 2.21 -0.88 10.08
N LEU A 133 1.88 -0.98 11.37
CA LEU A 133 1.20 0.09 12.08
C LEU A 133 2.09 1.34 12.21
N ALA A 134 3.39 1.16 12.47
CA ALA A 134 4.34 2.27 12.52
C ALA A 134 4.50 2.97 11.16
N ILE A 135 4.54 2.21 10.07
CA ILE A 135 4.55 2.75 8.71
C ILE A 135 3.26 3.55 8.45
N SER A 136 2.10 2.99 8.80
CA SER A 136 0.83 3.70 8.60
C SER A 136 0.75 4.97 9.42
N ALA A 137 1.11 4.93 10.70
CA ALA A 137 1.13 6.11 11.55
C ALA A 137 2.11 7.17 11.03
N PHE A 138 3.26 6.77 10.49
CA PHE A 138 4.20 7.71 9.89
C PHE A 138 3.68 8.33 8.60
N TYR A 139 2.94 7.58 7.78
CA TYR A 139 2.29 8.10 6.58
C TYR A 139 1.29 9.21 6.93
N GLU A 140 0.42 8.97 7.90
CA GLU A 140 -0.55 9.97 8.42
C GLU A 140 0.14 11.25 8.93
N LEU A 141 1.31 11.12 9.55
CA LEU A 141 2.10 12.28 9.97
C LEU A 141 2.63 13.08 8.76
N ILE A 142 3.00 12.41 7.67
CA ILE A 142 3.39 13.08 6.42
C ILE A 142 2.19 13.84 5.85
N GLU A 143 1.02 13.20 5.79
CA GLU A 143 -0.19 13.84 5.26
C GLU A 143 -0.58 15.07 6.08
N TRP A 144 -0.50 14.96 7.40
CA TRP A 144 -0.70 16.11 8.30
C TRP A 144 0.29 17.25 8.01
N TRP A 145 1.57 16.95 7.80
CA TRP A 145 2.56 17.98 7.45
C TRP A 145 2.34 18.59 6.08
N VAL A 146 1.97 17.79 5.07
CA VAL A 146 1.62 18.29 3.73
C VAL A 146 0.42 19.22 3.80
N ALA A 147 -0.59 18.86 4.60
CA ALA A 147 -1.77 19.68 4.82
C ALA A 147 -1.42 21.03 5.47
N LEU A 148 -0.56 21.05 6.50
CA LEU A 148 -0.09 22.30 7.11
C LEU A 148 0.72 23.18 6.15
N ALA A 149 1.43 22.57 5.19
CA ALA A 149 2.24 23.29 4.22
C ALA A 149 1.43 23.84 3.02
N SER A 150 0.19 23.40 2.84
CA SER A 150 -0.62 23.71 1.66
C SER A 150 -2.05 24.11 2.05
N ASP A 151 -2.27 25.40 2.35
CA ASP A 151 -3.56 25.99 2.75
C ASP A 151 -4.74 25.68 1.81
N GLN A 152 -4.50 25.23 0.57
CA GLN A 152 -5.54 24.87 -0.42
C GLN A 152 -5.50 23.41 -0.92
N ALA A 153 -4.37 22.70 -0.81
CA ALA A 153 -4.26 21.30 -1.27
C ALA A 153 -4.52 20.26 -0.16
N ALA A 154 -4.62 20.72 1.09
CA ALA A 154 -4.82 19.88 2.28
C ALA A 154 -6.09 19.02 2.22
N GLU A 155 -7.25 19.58 1.86
CA GLU A 155 -8.52 18.82 1.88
C GLU A 155 -8.57 17.71 0.83
N ALA A 156 -8.01 17.96 -0.37
CA ALA A 156 -8.01 16.99 -1.45
C ALA A 156 -7.05 15.83 -1.19
N PHE A 157 -5.87 16.10 -0.61
CA PHE A 157 -4.89 15.08 -0.27
C PHE A 157 -5.28 14.30 0.99
N LEU A 158 -5.73 14.98 2.06
CA LEU A 158 -6.17 14.29 3.27
C LEU A 158 -7.42 13.43 3.06
N GLY A 159 -8.19 13.67 1.99
CA GLY A 159 -9.35 12.84 1.65
C GLY A 159 -10.47 12.81 2.71
N THR A 160 -10.37 13.61 3.79
CA THR A 160 -11.21 13.47 4.98
C THR A 160 -12.69 13.58 4.68
N GLN A 161 -13.08 14.40 3.70
CA GLN A 161 -14.48 14.65 3.34
C GLN A 161 -15.33 15.01 4.58
N GLY A 162 -14.73 15.73 5.55
CA GLY A 162 -15.38 16.12 6.82
C GLY A 162 -15.46 15.02 7.88
N TYR A 163 -14.82 13.85 7.67
CA TYR A 163 -14.81 12.76 8.64
C TYR A 163 -13.69 12.94 9.68
N VAL A 164 -14.09 13.26 10.93
CA VAL A 164 -13.16 13.60 12.02
C VAL A 164 -12.27 12.42 12.47
N TRP A 165 -12.70 11.18 12.22
CA TRP A 165 -12.01 9.98 12.67
C TRP A 165 -11.17 9.32 11.56
N ASP A 166 -10.81 10.07 10.52
CA ASP A 166 -10.25 9.48 9.31
C ASP A 166 -8.95 8.73 9.61
N THR A 167 -7.94 9.47 10.04
CA THR A 167 -6.63 8.97 10.43
C THR A 167 -6.68 7.78 11.39
N GLN A 168 -7.54 7.82 12.42
CA GLN A 168 -7.63 6.70 13.38
C GLN A 168 -8.22 5.45 12.72
N SER A 169 -9.24 5.62 11.89
CA SER A 169 -9.83 4.51 11.17
C SER A 169 -8.91 3.99 10.06
N ASP A 170 -8.14 4.84 9.39
CA ASP A 170 -7.12 4.44 8.41
C ASP A 170 -6.04 3.56 9.02
N MET A 171 -5.48 3.98 10.15
CA MET A 171 -4.57 3.13 10.92
C MET A 171 -5.21 1.81 11.35
N ALA A 172 -6.52 1.80 11.67
CA ALA A 172 -7.24 0.56 11.99
C ALA A 172 -7.38 -0.36 10.77
N TYR A 173 -7.66 0.18 9.57
CA TYR A 173 -7.67 -0.61 8.33
C TYR A 173 -6.29 -1.18 8.01
N ALA A 174 -5.22 -0.40 8.20
CA ALA A 174 -3.85 -0.89 8.07
C ALA A 174 -3.53 -2.02 9.07
N LEU A 175 -3.95 -1.87 10.33
CA LEU A 175 -3.80 -2.92 11.33
C LEU A 175 -4.52 -4.22 10.92
N ILE A 176 -5.77 -4.11 10.48
CA ILE A 176 -6.57 -5.25 10.00
C ILE A 176 -5.88 -5.91 8.80
N GLY A 177 -5.41 -5.11 7.84
CA GLY A 177 -4.68 -5.59 6.67
C GLY A 177 -3.45 -6.39 7.04
N ALA A 178 -2.63 -5.88 7.96
CA ALA A 178 -1.40 -6.54 8.41
C ALA A 178 -1.67 -7.89 9.12
N ILE A 179 -2.72 -7.94 9.94
CA ILE A 179 -3.17 -9.18 10.59
C ILE A 179 -3.68 -10.18 9.55
N ALA A 180 -4.55 -9.73 8.64
CA ALA A 180 -5.16 -10.57 7.62
C ALA A 180 -4.13 -11.17 6.67
N ALA A 181 -3.16 -10.38 6.20
CA ALA A 181 -2.09 -10.87 5.31
C ALA A 181 -1.33 -12.05 5.91
N GLN A 182 -0.92 -11.92 7.17
CA GLN A 182 -0.16 -12.96 7.84
C GLN A 182 -1.02 -14.20 8.15
N ALA A 183 -2.27 -14.00 8.57
CA ALA A 183 -3.19 -15.09 8.86
C ALA A 183 -3.56 -15.90 7.60
N LEU A 184 -3.84 -15.21 6.48
CA LEU A 184 -4.33 -15.83 5.25
C LEU A 184 -3.20 -16.37 4.39
N LEU A 185 -2.06 -15.66 4.30
CA LEU A 185 -1.01 -15.96 3.33
C LEU A 185 0.26 -16.55 3.93
N GLY A 186 0.43 -16.52 5.26
CA GLY A 186 1.68 -16.94 5.92
C GLY A 186 2.17 -18.32 5.50
N ARG A 187 1.28 -19.33 5.45
CA ARG A 187 1.62 -20.71 5.03
C ARG A 187 2.07 -20.78 3.57
N MET A 188 1.42 -20.04 2.68
CA MET A 188 1.79 -20.00 1.26
C MET A 188 3.14 -19.30 1.09
N HIS A 189 3.34 -18.20 1.82
CA HIS A 189 4.57 -17.43 1.81
C HIS A 189 5.77 -18.25 2.31
N ASP A 190 5.61 -19.00 3.40
CA ASP A 190 6.65 -19.91 3.91
C ASP A 190 7.11 -20.94 2.88
N ARG A 191 6.16 -21.50 2.11
CA ARG A 191 6.47 -22.44 1.03
C ARG A 191 7.28 -21.77 -0.09
N GLN A 192 7.00 -20.50 -0.41
CA GLN A 192 7.75 -19.78 -1.43
C GLN A 192 9.15 -19.36 -0.95
N ILE A 193 9.27 -18.92 0.32
CA ILE A 193 10.56 -18.57 0.92
C ILE A 193 11.51 -19.78 0.91
N ARG A 194 11.04 -20.95 1.37
CA ARG A 194 11.85 -22.18 1.39
C ARG A 194 12.41 -22.55 0.02
N LYS A 195 11.60 -22.46 -1.04
CA LYS A 195 12.03 -22.72 -2.42
C LYS A 195 13.07 -21.71 -2.93
N THR A 196 13.08 -20.50 -2.37
CA THR A 196 14.02 -19.45 -2.77
C THR A 196 15.38 -19.61 -2.08
N SER A 197 15.43 -20.24 -0.90
CA SER A 197 16.67 -20.57 -0.19
C SER A 197 17.34 -21.88 -0.62
N GLU A 198 16.65 -22.72 -1.40
CA GLU A 198 17.17 -23.99 -1.94
C GLU A 198 17.88 -23.82 -3.31
N ASN A 199 17.84 -22.62 -3.91
CA ASN A 199 18.49 -22.24 -5.17
C ASN A 199 19.63 -21.24 -4.93
#